data_AF-A0A843T0G1-F1
#
_entry.id   AF-A0A843T0G1-F1
#
_cell.length_a   1.000
_cell.length_b   1.000
_cell.length_c   1.000
_cell.angle_alpha   90.00
_cell.angle_beta   90.00
_cell.angle_gamma   90.00
#
_symmetry.space_group_name_H-M   'P 1'
#
loop_
_entity.id
_entity.type
_entity.pdbx_description
1 polymer ?
#
loop_
_entity_poly.entity_id
_entity_poly.type
_entity_poly.pdbx_seq_one_letter_code
_entity_poly.pdbx_strand_id
1 'polypeptide(L)'
;MGIWLYPEEFDEDSVYEQDLTLYFLQGGDYDIPPHGTLMTQGFHSFDSPVRIDSFQPHGHLRLKAMSLEAYYPETGRKEMLSMVSNWNPGWHLSHVYEDDVAPLLPKGAVMIITGWYDNTVGNPHNPDPDQWVGAGDRTADEMSHAWIAVTHLDDAGYDELLAQRESAEDAKTETAGN
;
A
#
# COMPACT_ATOMS: atom_id res chain seq x y z
N MET A 1 -9.05 17.38 -15.08
CA MET A 1 -10.43 17.21 -14.57
C MET A 1 -11.12 16.19 -15.45
N GLY A 2 -11.43 15.01 -14.91
CA GLY A 2 -12.36 14.08 -15.51
C GLY A 2 -13.75 14.30 -14.91
N ILE A 3 -14.80 14.05 -15.67
CA ILE A 3 -16.17 14.02 -15.16
C ILE A 3 -16.68 12.60 -15.44
N TRP A 4 -17.15 11.92 -14.39
CA TRP A 4 -17.81 10.62 -14.50
C TRP A 4 -19.31 10.84 -14.38
N LEU A 5 -20.09 10.27 -15.31
CA LEU A 5 -21.54 10.39 -15.33
C LEU A 5 -22.14 9.04 -14.96
N TYR A 6 -22.96 9.03 -13.91
CA TYR A 6 -23.72 7.86 -13.52
C TYR A 6 -25.04 7.78 -14.31
N PRO A 7 -25.55 6.57 -14.62
CA PRO A 7 -26.91 6.38 -15.12
C PRO A 7 -27.96 6.96 -14.15
N GLU A 8 -29.15 7.33 -14.65
CA GLU A 8 -30.23 7.87 -13.80
C GLU A 8 -30.70 6.89 -12.69
N GLU A 9 -30.45 5.60 -12.87
CA GLU A 9 -30.83 4.52 -11.95
C GLU A 9 -29.74 4.18 -10.92
N PHE A 10 -28.62 4.92 -10.94
CA PHE A 10 -27.53 4.71 -10.00
C PHE A 10 -27.92 5.19 -8.61
N ASP A 11 -27.89 4.26 -7.65
CA ASP A 11 -28.08 4.56 -6.24
C ASP A 11 -26.74 4.99 -5.64
N GLU A 12 -26.56 6.29 -5.40
CA GLU A 12 -25.33 6.82 -4.79
C GLU A 12 -25.07 6.22 -3.40
N ASP A 13 -26.13 5.83 -2.67
CA ASP A 13 -26.02 5.23 -1.34
C ASP A 13 -25.55 3.75 -1.40
N SER A 14 -25.48 3.16 -2.59
CA SER A 14 -25.01 1.78 -2.81
C SER A 14 -23.49 1.67 -2.97
N VAL A 15 -22.76 2.80 -2.99
CA VAL A 15 -21.32 2.83 -3.24
C VAL A 15 -20.56 3.36 -2.03
N TYR A 16 -19.53 2.61 -1.65
CA TYR A 16 -18.61 3.00 -0.60
C TYR A 16 -17.67 4.12 -1.05
N GLU A 17 -17.34 5.03 -0.13
CA GLU A 17 -16.36 6.07 -0.38
C GLU A 17 -14.98 5.44 -0.66
N GLN A 18 -14.35 5.87 -1.75
CA GLN A 18 -12.97 5.50 -2.08
C GLN A 18 -12.13 6.76 -2.20
N ASP A 19 -10.99 6.77 -1.52
CA ASP A 19 -9.99 7.82 -1.65
C ASP A 19 -8.62 7.26 -2.08
N LEU A 20 -7.78 8.17 -2.58
CA LEU A 20 -6.38 7.91 -2.90
C LEU A 20 -5.52 8.88 -2.09
N THR A 21 -4.85 8.35 -1.07
CA THR A 21 -4.12 9.14 -0.08
C THR A 21 -2.65 8.73 0.01
N LEU A 22 -1.80 9.68 0.40
CA LEU A 22 -0.38 9.43 0.72
C LEU A 22 -0.25 8.96 2.18
N TYR A 23 0.36 7.78 2.38
CA TYR A 23 0.72 7.27 3.68
C TYR A 23 2.23 7.37 3.90
N PHE A 24 2.67 8.23 4.81
CA PHE A 24 4.08 8.47 5.10
C PHE A 24 4.69 7.41 6.03
N LEU A 25 5.93 7.00 5.76
CA LEU A 25 6.63 5.94 6.49
C LEU A 25 7.52 6.44 7.64
N GLN A 26 7.64 7.74 7.83
CA GLN A 26 8.28 8.35 9.00
C GLN A 26 7.91 9.83 9.00
N GLY A 27 8.01 10.52 10.15
CA GLY A 27 7.59 11.92 10.36
C GLY A 27 8.33 13.00 9.56
N GLY A 28 8.83 12.69 8.36
CA GLY A 28 9.37 13.64 7.39
C GLY A 28 10.83 14.01 7.56
N ASP A 29 11.49 13.52 8.62
CA ASP A 29 12.88 13.89 8.93
C ASP A 29 13.74 12.63 9.09
N TYR A 30 14.48 12.29 8.04
CA TYR A 30 15.43 11.19 8.00
C TYR A 30 16.57 11.53 7.06
N ASP A 31 17.74 10.97 7.36
CA ASP A 31 18.93 11.08 6.52
C ASP A 31 19.51 9.69 6.24
N ILE A 32 19.85 9.45 4.98
CA ILE A 32 20.58 8.26 4.54
C ILE A 32 22.07 8.62 4.47
N PRO A 33 22.94 7.95 5.25
CA PRO A 33 24.36 8.28 5.24
C PRO A 33 25.03 7.90 3.91
N PRO A 34 26.17 8.55 3.58
CA PRO A 34 27.03 8.12 2.48
C PRO A 34 27.36 6.63 2.56
N HIS A 35 27.26 5.93 1.43
CA HIS A 35 27.44 4.48 1.33
C HIS A 35 26.57 3.63 2.27
N GLY A 36 25.49 4.20 2.80
CA GLY A 36 24.64 3.56 3.79
C GLY A 36 23.33 3.04 3.24
N THR A 37 22.55 2.46 4.14
CA THR A 37 21.17 2.03 3.90
C THR A 37 20.28 2.58 5.00
N LEU A 38 19.00 2.75 4.69
CA LEU A 38 17.99 3.15 5.66
C LEU A 38 16.76 2.25 5.53
N MET A 39 16.06 2.03 6.64
CA MET A 39 14.73 1.47 6.65
C MET A 39 13.81 2.45 7.39
N THR A 40 12.66 2.75 6.79
CA THR A 40 11.59 3.57 7.39
C THR A 40 10.31 2.76 7.51
N GLN A 41 9.45 3.10 8.48
CA GLN A 41 8.21 2.37 8.72
C GLN A 41 7.06 3.25 9.20
N GLY A 42 5.97 3.23 8.44
CA GLY A 42 4.72 3.95 8.72
C GLY A 42 3.65 3.02 9.27
N PHE A 43 2.79 3.58 10.11
CA PHE A 43 1.68 2.86 10.74
C PHE A 43 0.40 3.66 10.58
N HIS A 44 -0.68 2.99 10.21
CA HIS A 44 -1.99 3.61 10.13
C HIS A 44 -3.08 2.62 10.55
N SER A 45 -4.07 3.10 11.28
CA SER A 45 -5.26 2.35 11.64
C SER A 45 -6.49 3.11 11.18
N PHE A 46 -7.54 2.36 10.85
CA PHE A 46 -8.79 2.90 10.34
C PHE A 46 -9.89 2.82 11.41
N ASP A 47 -10.77 3.81 11.42
CA ASP A 47 -11.93 3.89 12.32
C ASP A 47 -13.14 3.08 11.82
N SER A 48 -13.07 2.56 10.60
CA SER A 48 -14.01 1.65 9.96
C SER A 48 -13.25 0.47 9.31
N PRO A 49 -13.92 -0.65 8.98
CA PRO A 49 -13.34 -1.64 8.08
C PRO A 49 -13.02 -1.03 6.72
N VAL A 50 -11.98 -1.53 6.06
CA VAL A 50 -11.56 -1.02 4.76
C VAL A 50 -11.15 -2.13 3.81
N ARG A 51 -11.25 -1.87 2.52
CA ARG A 51 -10.64 -2.66 1.44
C ARG A 51 -9.49 -1.86 0.83
N ILE A 52 -8.35 -2.50 0.65
CA ILE A 52 -7.19 -1.90 -0.01
C ILE A 52 -7.26 -2.21 -1.50
N ASP A 53 -7.47 -1.19 -2.33
CA ASP A 53 -7.71 -1.35 -3.77
C ASP A 53 -6.44 -1.23 -4.61
N SER A 54 -5.45 -0.47 -4.13
CA SER A 54 -4.16 -0.40 -4.80
C SER A 54 -3.00 -0.04 -3.86
N PHE A 55 -1.78 -0.40 -4.28
CA PHE A 55 -0.55 -0.07 -3.59
C PHE A 55 0.48 0.45 -4.60
N GLN A 56 0.93 1.69 -4.43
CA GLN A 56 1.97 2.30 -5.25
C GLN A 56 3.11 2.78 -4.34
N PRO A 57 4.21 2.02 -4.27
CA PRO A 57 5.43 2.50 -3.63
C PRO A 57 5.92 3.80 -4.26
N HIS A 58 6.30 4.75 -3.43
CA HIS A 58 6.84 6.01 -3.89
C HIS A 58 8.14 6.38 -3.18
N GLY A 59 9.15 6.65 -4.00
CA GLY A 59 10.46 7.13 -3.60
C GLY A 59 11.17 7.72 -4.81
N HIS A 60 12.32 8.32 -4.55
CA HIS A 60 13.30 8.76 -5.52
C HIS A 60 14.39 7.69 -5.68
N LEU A 61 15.63 8.09 -5.87
CA LEU A 61 16.67 7.22 -6.43
C LEU A 61 17.22 6.16 -5.46
N ARG A 62 16.96 6.26 -4.15
CA ARG A 62 17.49 5.31 -3.15
C ARG A 62 16.48 4.24 -2.78
N LEU A 63 15.18 4.44 -3.01
CA LEU A 63 14.19 3.40 -2.74
C LEU A 63 14.55 2.13 -3.51
N LYS A 64 14.55 1.00 -2.82
CA LYS A 64 14.91 -0.32 -3.36
C LYS A 64 13.75 -1.30 -3.29
N ALA A 65 13.02 -1.23 -2.17
CA ALA A 65 11.86 -2.06 -1.95
C ALA A 65 10.87 -1.34 -1.03
N MET A 66 9.60 -1.72 -1.14
CA MET A 66 8.57 -1.32 -0.19
C MET A 66 7.56 -2.45 0.00
N SER A 67 7.15 -2.66 1.25
CA SER A 67 6.14 -3.65 1.62
C SER A 67 4.93 -3.00 2.27
N LEU A 68 3.79 -3.66 2.12
CA LEU A 68 2.55 -3.37 2.80
C LEU A 68 2.14 -4.62 3.60
N GLU A 69 2.00 -4.46 4.90
CA GLU A 69 1.61 -5.51 5.83
C GLU A 69 0.37 -5.08 6.64
N ALA A 70 -0.40 -6.05 7.09
CA ALA A 70 -1.45 -5.87 8.10
C ALA A 70 -1.02 -6.53 9.41
N TYR A 71 -1.19 -5.82 10.51
CA TYR A 71 -1.06 -6.35 11.86
C TYR A 71 -2.43 -6.31 12.55
N TYR A 72 -2.81 -7.42 13.16
CA TYR A 72 -4.10 -7.60 13.82
C TYR A 72 -3.88 -7.62 15.34
N PRO A 73 -4.12 -6.52 16.07
CA PRO A 73 -3.76 -6.41 17.49
C PRO A 73 -4.43 -7.46 18.39
N GLU A 74 -5.66 -7.88 18.05
CA GLU A 74 -6.42 -8.86 18.83
C GLU A 74 -5.78 -10.26 18.84
N THR A 75 -5.19 -10.65 17.72
CA THR A 75 -4.59 -12.00 17.55
C THR A 75 -3.06 -11.98 17.59
N GLY A 76 -2.44 -10.80 17.41
CA GLY A 76 -1.01 -10.63 17.22
C GLY A 76 -0.51 -11.12 15.85
N ARG A 77 -1.41 -11.52 14.93
CA ARG A 77 -1.05 -11.98 13.59
C ARG A 77 -0.51 -10.81 12.77
N LYS A 78 0.54 -11.08 11.99
CA LYS A 78 1.02 -10.19 10.93
C LYS A 78 0.90 -10.89 9.58
N GLU A 79 0.44 -10.16 8.58
CA GLU A 79 0.18 -10.66 7.22
C GLU A 79 0.81 -9.74 6.18
N MET A 80 1.50 -10.32 5.20
CA MET A 80 2.07 -9.58 4.06
C MET A 80 0.98 -9.41 3.00
N LEU A 81 0.62 -8.17 2.68
CA LEU A 81 -0.38 -7.86 1.67
C LEU A 81 0.27 -7.63 0.30
N SER A 82 1.38 -6.90 0.27
CA SER A 82 2.12 -6.60 -0.96
C SER A 82 3.61 -6.38 -0.70
N MET A 83 4.42 -6.71 -1.70
CA MET A 83 5.86 -6.47 -1.69
C MET A 83 6.36 -6.13 -3.08
N VAL A 84 6.92 -4.93 -3.23
CA VAL A 84 7.72 -4.55 -4.40
C VAL A 84 9.18 -4.65 -4.00
N SER A 85 9.85 -5.72 -4.42
CA SER A 85 11.20 -6.09 -3.98
C SER A 85 12.33 -5.65 -4.91
N ASN A 86 11.99 -5.19 -6.11
CA ASN A 86 12.92 -4.71 -7.13
C ASN A 86 12.37 -3.42 -7.76
N TRP A 87 12.30 -2.39 -6.94
CA TRP A 87 11.74 -1.11 -7.36
C TRP A 87 12.65 -0.40 -8.37
N ASN A 88 12.05 0.34 -9.31
CA ASN A 88 12.77 1.10 -10.33
C ASN A 88 12.18 2.53 -10.42
N PRO A 89 13.00 3.59 -10.25
CA PRO A 89 12.53 4.98 -10.29
C PRO A 89 11.98 5.43 -11.64
N GLY A 90 12.26 4.68 -12.71
CA GLY A 90 11.65 4.92 -14.03
C GLY A 90 10.19 4.49 -14.14
N TRP A 91 9.67 3.73 -13.16
CA TRP A 91 8.35 3.09 -13.22
C TRP A 91 7.56 3.32 -11.92
N HIS A 92 6.78 4.39 -11.88
CA HIS A 92 5.85 4.67 -10.78
C HIS A 92 4.49 4.04 -11.08
N LEU A 93 4.39 2.72 -10.91
CA LEU A 93 3.17 1.96 -11.20
C LEU A 93 2.32 1.78 -9.94
N SER A 94 1.01 1.97 -10.10
CA SER A 94 0.05 1.51 -9.10
C SER A 94 -0.25 0.04 -9.32
N HIS A 95 -0.06 -0.76 -8.27
CA HIS A 95 -0.44 -2.17 -8.26
C HIS A 95 -1.90 -2.25 -7.78
N VAL A 96 -2.82 -2.35 -8.73
CA VAL A 96 -4.26 -2.47 -8.47
C VAL A 96 -4.59 -3.93 -8.20
N TYR A 97 -5.34 -4.20 -7.13
CA TYR A 97 -5.82 -5.54 -6.83
C TYR A 97 -7.11 -5.83 -7.61
N GLU A 98 -7.32 -7.09 -7.96
CA GLU A 98 -8.64 -7.56 -8.40
C GLU A 98 -9.60 -7.59 -7.20
N ASP A 99 -10.89 -7.35 -7.45
CA ASP A 99 -11.91 -7.16 -6.41
C ASP A 99 -12.00 -8.35 -5.42
N ASP A 100 -11.80 -9.58 -5.92
CA ASP A 100 -11.92 -10.81 -5.13
C ASP A 100 -10.72 -11.09 -4.23
N VAL A 101 -9.57 -10.45 -4.47
CA VAL A 101 -8.32 -10.66 -3.71
C VAL A 101 -7.80 -9.39 -3.04
N ALA A 102 -8.44 -8.24 -3.27
CA ALA A 102 -8.11 -6.99 -2.60
C ALA A 102 -8.11 -7.16 -1.07
N PRO A 103 -7.04 -6.79 -0.33
CA PRO A 103 -6.98 -7.00 1.11
C PRO A 103 -8.14 -6.36 1.86
N LEU A 104 -8.75 -7.11 2.78
CA LEU A 104 -9.81 -6.64 3.67
C LEU A 104 -9.25 -6.49 5.08
N LEU A 105 -9.27 -5.26 5.61
CA LEU A 105 -8.79 -4.95 6.95
C LEU A 105 -9.98 -4.59 7.84
N PRO A 106 -10.18 -5.31 8.96
CA PRO A 106 -11.20 -4.94 9.92
C PRO A 106 -10.79 -3.65 10.64
N LYS A 107 -11.77 -2.98 11.26
CA LYS A 107 -11.52 -1.84 12.14
C LYS A 107 -10.44 -2.16 13.17
N GLY A 108 -9.52 -1.23 13.38
CA GLY A 108 -8.44 -1.38 14.37
C GLY A 108 -7.28 -2.29 13.94
N ALA A 109 -7.34 -2.94 12.76
CA ALA A 109 -6.14 -3.47 12.14
C ALA A 109 -5.14 -2.32 11.87
N VAL A 110 -3.85 -2.64 11.94
CA VAL A 110 -2.76 -1.69 11.72
C VAL A 110 -2.13 -2.01 10.38
N MET A 111 -2.28 -1.11 9.42
CA MET A 111 -1.51 -1.09 8.20
C MET A 111 -0.08 -0.66 8.52
N ILE A 112 0.89 -1.49 8.12
CA ILE A 112 2.32 -1.26 8.31
C ILE A 112 2.97 -1.16 6.93
N ILE A 113 3.61 -0.03 6.64
CA ILE A 113 4.32 0.18 5.39
C ILE A 113 5.80 0.28 5.70
N THR A 114 6.64 -0.52 5.05
CA THR A 114 8.08 -0.53 5.29
C THR A 114 8.82 -0.23 4.00
N GLY A 115 9.75 0.72 4.04
CA GLY A 115 10.55 1.15 2.90
C GLY A 115 12.03 0.90 3.16
N TRP A 116 12.75 0.40 2.15
CA TRP A 116 14.19 0.17 2.23
C TRP A 116 14.92 0.99 1.19
N TYR A 117 16.00 1.64 1.64
CA TYR A 117 16.75 2.59 0.85
C TYR A 117 18.24 2.21 0.79
N ASP A 118 18.85 2.43 -0.38
CA ASP A 118 20.21 2.02 -0.69
C ASP A 118 21.00 3.18 -1.31
N ASN A 119 21.80 3.86 -0.48
CA ASN A 119 22.73 4.92 -0.88
C ASN A 119 24.15 4.38 -1.12
N THR A 120 24.31 3.08 -1.37
CA THR A 120 25.62 2.48 -1.67
C THR A 120 26.03 2.71 -3.13
N VAL A 121 27.32 2.48 -3.42
CA VAL A 121 27.87 2.44 -4.80
C VAL A 121 27.26 1.32 -5.66
N GLY A 122 26.60 0.34 -5.04
CA GLY A 122 26.01 -0.81 -5.73
C GLY A 122 24.62 -0.53 -6.32
N ASN A 123 23.96 0.56 -5.90
CA ASN A 123 22.68 0.98 -6.47
C ASN A 123 22.92 1.71 -7.81
N PRO A 124 22.51 1.14 -8.96
CA PRO A 124 22.74 1.75 -10.28
C PRO A 124 21.96 3.05 -10.49
N HIS A 125 20.95 3.33 -9.65
CA HIS A 125 20.17 4.56 -9.69
C HIS A 125 20.79 5.67 -8.84
N ASN A 126 21.78 5.36 -8.00
CA ASN A 126 22.43 6.33 -7.13
C ASN A 126 23.41 7.21 -7.94
N PRO A 127 23.15 8.53 -8.09
CA PRO A 127 24.01 9.44 -8.84
C PRO A 127 25.26 9.87 -8.07
N ASP A 128 25.24 9.81 -6.73
CA ASP A 128 26.35 10.23 -5.87
C ASP A 128 26.21 9.56 -4.47
N PRO A 129 26.96 8.47 -4.22
CA PRO A 129 26.91 7.75 -2.95
C PRO A 129 27.74 8.40 -1.84
N ASP A 130 28.49 9.47 -2.12
CA ASP A 130 29.33 10.16 -1.13
C ASP A 130 28.54 11.22 -0.34
N GLN A 131 27.30 11.52 -0.73
CA GLN A 131 26.44 12.53 -0.10
C GLN A 131 25.48 11.94 0.93
N TRP A 132 25.17 12.77 1.93
CA TRP A 132 24.00 12.59 2.78
C TRP A 132 22.74 12.89 1.98
N VAL A 133 21.73 12.03 2.11
CA VAL A 133 20.45 12.17 1.40
C VAL A 133 19.34 12.32 2.43
N GLY A 134 18.77 13.52 2.51
CA GLY A 134 17.64 13.81 3.38
C GLY A 134 16.28 13.63 2.68
N ALA A 135 15.22 13.76 3.46
CA ALA A 135 13.86 13.84 2.93
C ALA A 135 13.62 15.15 2.14
N GLY A 136 12.93 15.08 1.01
CA GLY A 136 12.57 16.27 0.23
C GLY A 136 11.98 15.96 -1.15
N ASP A 137 11.55 17.02 -1.83
CA ASP A 137 10.81 16.91 -3.09
C ASP A 137 11.68 16.87 -4.34
N ARG A 138 12.98 17.13 -4.21
CA ARG A 138 13.90 17.09 -5.36
C ARG A 138 14.30 15.65 -5.61
N THR A 139 14.55 15.29 -6.87
CA THR A 139 15.06 13.95 -7.24
C THR A 139 16.37 13.56 -6.53
N ALA A 140 17.15 14.55 -6.09
CA ALA A 140 18.38 14.34 -5.31
C ALA A 140 18.13 14.05 -3.82
N ASP A 141 16.98 14.50 -3.29
CA ASP A 141 16.47 14.15 -1.97
C ASP A 141 15.72 12.81 -2.06
N GLU A 142 15.09 12.37 -0.98
CA GLU A 142 14.32 11.12 -0.93
C GLU A 142 12.88 11.33 -0.44
N MET A 143 11.97 10.48 -0.89
CA MET A 143 10.58 10.44 -0.44
C MET A 143 10.27 9.09 0.23
N SER A 144 9.45 9.14 1.27
CA SER A 144 9.08 7.95 2.03
C SER A 144 7.57 7.90 2.27
N HIS A 145 6.84 7.55 1.21
CA HIS A 145 5.40 7.33 1.28
C HIS A 145 4.94 6.28 0.26
N ALA A 146 3.73 5.78 0.43
CA ALA A 146 3.02 5.04 -0.61
C ALA A 146 1.71 5.78 -0.94
N TRP A 147 1.31 5.73 -2.21
CA TRP A 147 -0.05 6.03 -2.59
C TRP A 147 -0.87 4.76 -2.48
N ILE A 148 -1.99 4.82 -1.76
CA ILE A 148 -2.86 3.67 -1.53
C ILE A 148 -4.29 4.13 -1.79
N ALA A 149 -4.99 3.39 -2.65
CA ALA A 149 -6.43 3.56 -2.81
C ALA A 149 -7.14 2.69 -1.77
N VAL A 150 -8.06 3.31 -1.01
CA VAL A 150 -8.77 2.65 0.08
C VAL A 150 -10.27 2.88 -0.09
N THR A 151 -11.03 1.80 -0.06
CA THR A 151 -12.49 1.84 0.02
C THR A 151 -12.92 1.69 1.47
N HIS A 152 -13.67 2.66 1.98
CA HIS A 152 -14.17 2.71 3.35
C HIS A 152 -15.51 1.99 3.47
N LEU A 153 -15.50 0.84 4.15
CA LEU A 153 -16.67 -0.02 4.31
C LEU A 153 -17.38 0.25 5.63
N ASP A 154 -18.65 -0.12 5.70
CA ASP A 154 -19.33 -0.38 6.97
C ASP A 154 -19.21 -1.87 7.36
N ASP A 155 -19.63 -2.20 8.58
CA ASP A 155 -19.53 -3.57 9.09
C ASP A 155 -20.33 -4.56 8.21
N ALA A 156 -21.49 -4.13 7.69
CA ALA A 156 -22.35 -4.97 6.84
C ALA A 156 -21.67 -5.29 5.50
N GLY A 157 -21.08 -4.30 4.83
CA GLY A 157 -20.36 -4.51 3.57
C GLY A 157 -19.10 -5.35 3.73
N TYR A 158 -18.40 -5.16 4.85
CA TYR A 158 -17.24 -5.98 5.18
C TYR A 158 -17.62 -7.46 5.35
N ASP A 159 -18.66 -7.75 6.13
CA ASP A 159 -19.16 -9.10 6.35
C ASP A 159 -19.68 -9.74 5.06
N GLU A 160 -20.36 -8.97 4.22
CA GLU A 160 -20.82 -9.42 2.90
C GLU A 160 -19.65 -9.84 2.00
N LEU A 161 -18.62 -8.99 1.88
CA LEU A 161 -17.45 -9.30 1.06
C LEU A 161 -16.69 -10.52 1.57
N LEU A 162 -16.60 -10.71 2.89
CA LEU A 162 -16.02 -11.92 3.47
C LEU A 162 -16.83 -13.17 3.10
N ALA A 163 -18.15 -13.13 3.29
CA ALA A 163 -19.03 -14.26 2.98
C ALA A 163 -19.00 -14.62 1.47
N GLN A 164 -18.94 -13.62 0.60
CA GLN A 164 -18.80 -13.81 -0.85
C GLN A 164 -17.49 -14.53 -1.18
N ARG A 165 -16.38 -14.19 -0.52
CA ARG A 165 -15.06 -14.82 -0.73
C ARG A 165 -15.03 -16.26 -0.23
N GLU A 166 -15.53 -16.51 0.98
CA GLU A 166 -15.65 -17.88 1.52
C GLU A 166 -16.44 -18.79 0.58
N SER A 167 -17.60 -18.31 0.10
CA SER A 167 -18.44 -19.04 -0.85
C SER A 167 -17.72 -19.32 -2.18
N ALA A 168 -16.94 -18.35 -2.68
CA ALA A 168 -16.18 -18.50 -3.91
C ALA A 168 -15.00 -19.49 -3.77
N GLU A 169 -14.34 -19.52 -2.61
CA GLU A 169 -13.29 -20.49 -2.31
C GLU A 169 -13.83 -21.92 -2.19
N ASP A 170 -14.97 -22.10 -1.53
CA ASP A 170 -15.64 -23.39 -1.43
C ASP A 170 -16.01 -23.94 -2.81
N ALA A 171 -16.59 -23.10 -3.68
CA ALA A 171 -16.93 -23.48 -5.05
C ALA A 171 -15.71 -23.85 -5.91
N LYS A 172 -14.58 -23.14 -5.74
CA LYS A 172 -13.31 -23.47 -6.40
C LYS A 172 -12.77 -24.83 -5.93
N THR A 173 -12.89 -25.13 -4.63
CA THR A 173 -12.42 -26.37 -4.02
C THR A 173 -13.26 -27.58 -4.47
N GLU A 174 -14.57 -27.44 -4.57
CA GLU A 174 -15.46 -28.49 -5.09
C GLU A 174 -15.20 -28.82 -6.57
N THR A 175 -14.85 -27.80 -7.37
CA THR A 175 -14.56 -27.98 -8.80
C THR A 175 -13.19 -28.63 -9.04
N ALA A 176 -12.21 -28.40 -8.17
CA ALA A 176 -10.87 -28.98 -8.27
C ALA A 176 -10.77 -30.43 -7.75
N GLY A 177 -11.79 -30.91 -7.03
CA GLY A 177 -11.86 -32.26 -6.45
C GLY A 177 -12.53 -33.33 -7.33
N ASN A 178 -13.05 -32.95 -8.50
CA ASN A 178 -13.67 -33.84 -9.51
C ASN A 178 -12.80 -33.95 -10.77
#